data_AF-A0A4W5QDM9-F1
#
_entry.id   AF-A0A4W5QDM9-F1
#
_cell.length_a   1.000
_cell.length_b   1.000
_cell.length_c   1.000
_cell.angle_alpha   90.00
_cell.angle_beta   90.00
_cell.angle_gamma   90.00
#
_symmetry.space_group_name_H-M   'P 1'
#
loop_
_entity.id
_entity.type
_entity.pdbx_description
1 polymer ?
#
loop_
_entity_poly.entity_id
_entity_poly.type
_entity_poly.pdbx_seq_one_letter_code
_entity_poly.pdbx_strand_id
1 'polypeptide(L)'
;MAGLVAAKKCITPLVVIRRLSSPEYKAQAAYHKKVVDHYENPRNVGSLDKTSKNVGTGLVGAPACGDVMKLQIEVDDQGKIVDARFKTFGCGSAIASSSLVTEWVKGKSVSEHSAPMTLPLLPVSLFCLNVAFLNSSLFRHAACLFLFVSYHGWMEFISWLMECCSLGFQIDEALTIQNTDIAKELCLPPVKLHCSMLAEDAIKAALHDYRLKQQDGKIEAVKASN
;
A
#
# COMPACT_ATOMS: atom_id res chain seq x y z
N MET A 1 74.84 -13.37 -31.45
CA MET A 1 75.39 -11.99 -31.53
C MET A 1 74.17 -11.06 -31.54
N ALA A 2 73.51 -10.80 -30.40
CA ALA A 2 73.84 -9.83 -29.35
C ALA A 2 73.72 -8.36 -29.80
N GLY A 3 72.85 -7.59 -29.11
CA GLY A 3 72.65 -6.13 -29.25
C GLY A 3 71.17 -5.73 -29.09
N LEU A 4 70.56 -5.83 -27.90
CA LEU A 4 70.59 -4.90 -26.75
C LEU A 4 70.03 -3.50 -27.06
N VAL A 5 68.71 -3.32 -26.89
CA VAL A 5 68.06 -2.01 -26.76
C VAL A 5 67.97 -1.67 -25.28
N ALA A 6 68.59 -0.55 -24.89
CA ALA A 6 68.64 -0.06 -23.52
C ALA A 6 67.28 0.54 -23.08
N ALA A 7 66.58 -0.15 -22.18
CA ALA A 7 65.48 0.43 -21.42
C ALA A 7 66.01 0.96 -20.08
N LYS A 8 65.91 2.28 -19.90
CA LYS A 8 66.34 3.02 -18.70
C LYS A 8 65.48 2.59 -17.51
N LYS A 9 66.14 2.06 -16.47
CA LYS A 9 65.52 1.65 -15.21
C LYS A 9 65.33 2.89 -14.33
N CYS A 10 64.11 3.42 -14.27
CA CYS A 10 63.74 4.43 -13.27
C CYS A 10 63.68 3.76 -11.89
N ILE A 11 64.70 3.99 -11.08
CA ILE A 11 64.75 3.64 -9.67
C ILE A 11 64.02 4.76 -8.91
N THR A 12 62.78 4.52 -8.50
CA THR A 12 62.12 5.36 -7.50
C THR A 12 62.49 4.85 -6.10
N PRO A 13 62.71 5.74 -5.13
CA PRO A 13 63.09 5.32 -3.79
C PRO A 13 61.91 4.58 -3.15
N LEU A 14 62.24 3.43 -2.57
CA LEU A 14 61.37 2.59 -1.77
C LEU A 14 60.93 3.40 -0.52
N VAL A 15 59.92 4.24 -0.66
CA VAL A 15 59.13 4.69 0.49
C VAL A 15 58.34 3.46 0.92
N VAL A 16 58.87 2.75 1.91
CA VAL A 16 58.14 1.75 2.67
C VAL A 16 57.06 2.49 3.45
N ILE A 17 55.96 2.81 2.75
CA ILE A 17 54.69 3.10 3.42
C ILE A 17 54.29 1.77 4.02
N ARG A 18 54.64 1.56 5.30
CA ARG A 18 53.91 0.61 6.14
C ARG A 18 52.45 0.99 6.01
N ARG A 19 51.71 0.27 5.16
CA ARG A 19 50.25 0.28 5.17
C ARG A 19 49.90 -0.10 6.60
N LEU A 20 49.60 0.90 7.41
CA LEU A 20 48.78 0.70 8.59
C LEU A 20 47.54 0.03 8.02
N SER A 21 47.43 -1.27 8.23
CA SER A 21 46.19 -2.01 8.05
C SER A 21 45.21 -1.29 8.96
N SER A 22 44.44 -0.35 8.39
CA SER A 22 43.28 0.18 9.05
C SER A 22 42.53 -1.04 9.56
N PRO A 23 42.18 -1.13 10.86
CA PRO A 23 41.25 -2.15 11.27
C PRO A 23 40.07 -2.04 10.31
N GLU A 24 39.71 -3.15 9.67
CA GLU A 24 38.51 -3.22 8.85
C GLU A 24 37.37 -2.81 9.77
N TYR A 25 37.02 -1.52 9.73
CA TYR A 25 35.84 -1.01 10.37
C TYR A 25 34.72 -1.61 9.52
N LYS A 26 34.32 -2.85 9.88
CA LYS A 26 33.04 -3.40 9.51
C LYS A 26 32.05 -2.40 10.06
N ALA A 27 31.70 -1.42 9.23
CA ALA A 27 30.47 -0.67 9.33
C ALA A 27 29.36 -1.68 9.10
N GLN A 28 29.19 -2.59 10.07
CA GLN A 28 28.09 -3.49 10.13
C GLN A 28 26.93 -2.55 10.42
N ALA A 29 26.26 -2.12 9.34
CA ALA A 29 25.04 -1.34 9.43
C ALA A 29 24.19 -2.06 10.47
N ALA A 30 24.00 -1.44 11.63
CA ALA A 30 23.45 -2.08 12.79
C ALA A 30 21.96 -2.31 12.54
N TYR A 31 21.64 -3.38 11.84
CA TYR A 31 20.28 -3.86 11.69
C TYR A 31 19.84 -4.43 13.03
N HIS A 32 18.61 -4.10 13.41
CA HIS A 32 18.02 -4.71 14.59
C HIS A 32 17.95 -6.23 14.39
N LYS A 33 18.11 -7.02 15.48
CA LYS A 33 18.13 -8.49 15.40
C LYS A 33 16.89 -9.06 14.71
N LYS A 34 15.74 -8.43 14.91
CA LYS A 34 14.48 -8.79 14.24
C LYS A 34 14.53 -8.63 12.72
N VAL A 35 15.14 -7.55 12.23
CA VAL A 35 15.31 -7.32 10.78
C VAL A 35 16.21 -8.40 10.19
N VAL A 36 17.31 -8.73 10.87
CA VAL A 36 18.23 -9.79 10.45
C VAL A 36 17.52 -11.14 10.41
N ASP A 37 16.72 -11.46 11.43
CA ASP A 37 15.99 -12.72 11.50
C ASP A 37 14.99 -12.91 10.33
N HIS A 38 14.18 -11.89 10.01
CA HIS A 38 13.29 -11.95 8.85
C HIS A 38 14.02 -11.87 7.50
N TYR A 39 15.28 -11.42 7.48
CA TYR A 39 16.08 -11.38 6.27
C TYR A 39 16.77 -12.73 5.98
N GLU A 40 17.34 -13.37 7.01
CA GLU A 40 17.99 -14.68 6.89
C GLU A 40 16.96 -15.81 6.76
N ASN A 41 15.84 -15.73 7.49
CA ASN A 41 14.77 -16.71 7.50
C ASN A 41 13.42 -16.07 7.13
N PRO A 42 13.24 -15.61 5.88
CA PRO A 42 12.00 -14.96 5.46
C PRO A 42 10.84 -15.96 5.43
N ARG A 43 9.72 -15.59 6.06
CA ARG A 43 8.53 -16.44 6.15
C ARG A 43 7.59 -16.19 4.98
N ASN A 44 6.95 -17.24 4.47
CA ASN A 44 5.93 -17.11 3.42
C ASN A 44 6.42 -16.49 2.10
N VAL A 45 7.68 -16.73 1.75
CA VAL A 45 8.20 -16.40 0.42
C VAL A 45 7.53 -17.31 -0.61
N GLY A 46 7.01 -16.73 -1.69
CA GLY A 46 6.39 -17.52 -2.75
C GLY A 46 5.43 -16.70 -3.60
N SER A 47 4.64 -17.40 -4.40
CA SER A 47 3.57 -16.77 -5.17
C SER A 47 2.36 -17.68 -5.21
N LEU A 48 1.20 -17.05 -5.23
CA LEU A 48 -0.09 -17.71 -5.42
C LEU A 48 -0.54 -17.58 -6.87
N ASP A 49 -1.53 -18.38 -7.24
CA ASP A 49 -2.11 -18.32 -8.57
C ASP A 49 -2.87 -17.00 -8.77
N LYS A 50 -2.51 -16.28 -9.83
CA LYS A 50 -3.13 -14.99 -10.16
C LYS A 50 -4.52 -15.15 -10.76
N THR A 51 -4.82 -16.32 -11.34
CA THR A 51 -6.07 -16.55 -12.06
C THR A 51 -7.25 -16.86 -11.14
N SER A 52 -6.97 -17.30 -9.91
CA SER A 52 -8.01 -17.50 -8.90
C SER A 52 -8.73 -16.20 -8.54
N LYS A 53 -10.07 -16.30 -8.41
CA LYS A 53 -10.95 -15.21 -7.94
C LYS A 53 -10.68 -14.86 -6.48
N ASN A 54 -10.19 -15.83 -5.70
CA ASN A 54 -9.93 -15.70 -4.28
C ASN A 54 -8.55 -15.10 -3.95
N VAL A 55 -7.72 -14.83 -4.97
CA VAL A 55 -6.37 -14.31 -4.78
C VAL A 55 -6.28 -12.85 -5.21
N GLY A 56 -5.99 -11.96 -4.26
CA GLY A 56 -5.62 -10.57 -4.51
C GLY A 56 -4.12 -10.42 -4.72
N THR A 57 -3.71 -9.62 -5.70
CA THR A 57 -2.29 -9.33 -5.98
C THR A 57 -2.01 -7.83 -5.93
N GLY A 58 -1.17 -7.41 -4.99
CA GLY A 58 -0.62 -6.06 -4.91
C GLY A 58 0.80 -6.04 -5.43
N LEU A 59 1.07 -5.21 -6.44
CA LEU A 59 2.42 -4.91 -6.92
C LEU A 59 2.69 -3.42 -6.72
N VAL A 60 3.67 -3.09 -5.89
CA VAL A 60 4.02 -1.73 -5.53
C VAL A 60 5.53 -1.49 -5.65
N GLY A 61 5.91 -0.23 -5.83
CA GLY A 61 7.29 0.18 -6.04
C GLY A 61 7.67 0.30 -7.51
N ALA A 62 8.90 0.76 -7.75
CA ALA A 62 9.41 1.01 -9.10
C ALA A 62 10.86 0.49 -9.21
N PRO A 63 11.22 -0.16 -10.33
CA PRO A 63 12.57 -0.70 -10.51
C PRO A 63 13.65 0.38 -10.47
N ALA A 64 13.32 1.64 -10.83
CA ALA A 64 14.23 2.78 -10.76
C ALA A 64 14.64 3.14 -9.32
N CYS A 65 13.76 2.90 -8.34
CA CYS A 65 14.03 3.20 -6.92
C CYS A 65 14.78 2.06 -6.21
N GLY A 66 14.91 0.90 -6.85
CA GLY A 66 15.56 -0.28 -6.28
C GLY A 66 14.70 -1.10 -5.33
N ASP A 67 13.46 -0.66 -5.03
CA ASP A 67 12.52 -1.37 -4.18
C ASP A 67 11.22 -1.67 -4.94
N VAL A 68 10.90 -2.96 -5.10
CA VAL A 68 9.67 -3.48 -5.73
C VAL A 68 9.14 -4.63 -4.88
N MET A 69 7.88 -4.55 -4.46
CA MET A 69 7.24 -5.55 -3.62
C MET A 69 5.99 -6.09 -4.30
N LYS A 70 5.90 -7.42 -4.37
CA LYS A 70 4.71 -8.15 -4.78
C LYS A 70 4.16 -8.91 -3.57
N LEU A 71 2.95 -8.56 -3.15
CA LEU A 71 2.20 -9.23 -2.10
C LEU A 71 0.98 -9.92 -2.72
N GLN A 72 0.73 -11.16 -2.35
CA GLN A 72 -0.45 -11.91 -2.76
C GLN A 72 -1.14 -12.45 -1.52
N ILE A 73 -2.46 -12.29 -1.46
CA ILE A 73 -3.31 -12.78 -0.37
C ILE A 73 -4.34 -13.73 -0.95
N GLU A 74 -4.65 -14.79 -0.22
CA GLU A 74 -5.73 -15.73 -0.52
C GLU A 74 -6.81 -15.59 0.54
N VAL A 75 -8.03 -15.36 0.10
CA VAL A 75 -9.19 -15.14 0.97
C VAL A 75 -10.15 -16.34 0.83
N ASP A 76 -10.68 -16.82 1.94
CA ASP A 76 -11.74 -17.83 1.93
C ASP A 76 -13.11 -17.24 1.62
N ASP A 77 -14.11 -18.11 1.49
CA ASP A 77 -15.50 -17.73 1.24
C ASP A 77 -16.15 -17.00 2.42
N GLN A 78 -15.52 -17.03 3.61
CA GLN A 78 -15.96 -16.29 4.80
C GLN A 78 -15.37 -14.88 4.86
N GLY A 79 -14.51 -14.50 3.90
CA GLY A 79 -13.83 -13.22 3.88
C GLY A 79 -12.62 -13.15 4.82
N LYS A 80 -12.03 -14.29 5.22
CA LYS A 80 -10.80 -14.34 6.02
C LYS A 80 -9.60 -14.71 5.15
N ILE A 81 -8.46 -14.07 5.43
CA ILE A 81 -7.21 -14.35 4.73
C ILE A 81 -6.61 -15.66 5.26
N VAL A 82 -6.64 -16.71 4.43
CA VAL A 82 -6.11 -18.04 4.77
C VAL A 82 -4.61 -18.13 4.54
N ASP A 83 -4.13 -17.50 3.47
CA ASP A 83 -2.71 -17.48 3.17
C ASP A 83 -2.26 -16.15 2.57
N ALA A 84 -0.98 -15.87 2.75
CA ALA A 84 -0.31 -14.72 2.18
C ALA A 84 1.08 -15.15 1.71
N ARG A 85 1.50 -14.63 0.56
CA ARG A 85 2.82 -14.89 -0.02
C ARG A 85 3.40 -13.59 -0.55
N PHE A 86 4.71 -13.43 -0.42
CA PHE A 86 5.39 -12.25 -0.92
C PHE A 86 6.62 -12.58 -1.77
N LYS A 87 6.96 -11.64 -2.65
CA LYS A 87 8.25 -11.55 -3.36
C LYS A 87 8.66 -10.09 -3.39
N THR A 88 9.78 -9.76 -2.77
CA THR A 88 10.29 -8.39 -2.69
C THR A 88 11.70 -8.34 -3.22
N PHE A 89 11.96 -7.35 -4.08
CA PHE A 89 13.30 -6.94 -4.49
C PHE A 89 13.59 -5.61 -3.81
N GLY A 90 14.65 -5.53 -3.01
CA GLY A 90 14.96 -4.33 -2.27
C GLY A 90 15.99 -4.56 -1.17
N CYS A 91 16.16 -3.55 -0.33
CA CYS A 91 17.06 -3.67 0.81
C CYS A 91 16.56 -4.70 1.85
N GLY A 92 17.46 -5.20 2.71
CA GLY A 92 17.10 -6.22 3.72
C GLY A 92 15.96 -5.79 4.66
N SER A 93 15.84 -4.48 4.94
CA SER A 93 14.72 -3.91 5.69
C SER A 93 13.38 -4.07 4.97
N ALA A 94 13.34 -3.90 3.64
CA ALA A 94 12.12 -4.08 2.84
C ALA A 94 11.68 -5.55 2.84
N ILE A 95 12.62 -6.48 2.74
CA ILE A 95 12.36 -7.93 2.83
C ILE A 95 11.81 -8.28 4.22
N ALA A 96 12.43 -7.74 5.28
CA ALA A 96 11.97 -7.96 6.64
C ALA A 96 10.56 -7.42 6.89
N SER A 97 10.26 -6.20 6.45
CA SER A 97 8.91 -5.61 6.52
C SER A 97 7.89 -6.44 5.74
N SER A 98 8.25 -6.94 4.56
CA SER A 98 7.37 -7.79 3.75
C SER A 98 7.04 -9.10 4.44
N SER A 99 8.07 -9.76 5.01
CA SER A 99 7.91 -11.01 5.74
C SER A 99 7.04 -10.85 6.98
N LEU A 100 7.25 -9.78 7.76
CA LEU A 100 6.44 -9.51 8.96
C LEU A 100 4.97 -9.28 8.61
N VAL A 101 4.71 -8.48 7.56
CA VAL A 101 3.36 -8.19 7.10
C VAL A 101 2.62 -9.47 6.67
N THR A 102 3.28 -10.39 5.96
CA THR A 102 2.63 -11.64 5.58
C THR A 102 2.21 -12.53 6.74
N GLU A 103 2.86 -12.41 7.90
CA GLU A 103 2.43 -13.11 9.11
C GLU A 103 1.23 -12.41 9.76
N TRP A 104 1.26 -11.08 9.82
CA TRP A 104 0.22 -10.28 10.47
C TRP A 104 -1.10 -10.26 9.72
N VAL A 105 -1.04 -10.36 8.40
CA VAL A 105 -2.21 -10.33 7.52
C VAL A 105 -2.96 -11.67 7.56
N LYS A 106 -2.30 -12.77 7.91
CA LYS A 106 -2.96 -14.09 8.02
C LYS A 106 -3.98 -14.10 9.14
N GLY A 107 -5.15 -14.67 8.85
CA GLY A 107 -6.25 -14.81 9.80
C GLY A 107 -7.06 -13.53 10.05
N LYS A 108 -6.69 -12.41 9.42
CA LYS A 108 -7.47 -11.16 9.43
C LYS A 108 -8.66 -11.26 8.47
N SER A 109 -9.73 -10.57 8.80
CA SER A 109 -10.89 -10.42 7.92
C SER A 109 -10.71 -9.30 6.90
N VAL A 110 -11.25 -9.51 5.71
CA VAL A 110 -11.39 -8.55 4.61
C VAL A 110 -12.88 -8.22 4.51
N SER A 111 -13.25 -6.99 4.79
CA SER A 111 -14.58 -6.50 4.52
C SER A 111 -14.72 -6.17 3.04
N GLU A 112 -15.86 -6.54 2.47
CA GLU A 112 -16.10 -6.34 1.04
C GLU A 112 -16.32 -4.85 0.69
N HIS A 113 -16.67 -4.04 1.69
CA HIS A 113 -17.07 -2.64 1.53
C HIS A 113 -16.22 -1.67 2.39
N SER A 114 -14.92 -1.54 2.12
CA SER A 114 -14.29 -0.26 2.45
C SER A 114 -14.44 0.66 1.24
N ALA A 115 -15.14 1.77 1.43
CA ALA A 115 -15.11 2.85 0.45
C ALA A 115 -13.65 3.17 0.12
N PRO A 116 -13.27 3.30 -1.16
CA PRO A 116 -11.94 3.82 -1.47
C PRO A 116 -11.82 5.17 -0.76
N MET A 117 -10.69 5.40 -0.08
CA MET A 117 -10.31 6.69 0.51
C MET A 117 -10.01 7.72 -0.59
N THR A 118 -10.86 7.77 -1.61
CA THR A 118 -10.99 8.79 -2.62
C THR A 118 -12.48 9.10 -2.67
N LEU A 119 -13.01 9.62 -1.57
CA LEU A 119 -14.18 10.48 -1.67
C LEU A 119 -13.82 11.54 -2.72
N PRO A 120 -14.58 11.69 -3.81
CA PRO A 120 -14.38 12.80 -4.71
C PRO A 120 -14.55 14.06 -3.87
N LEU A 121 -13.43 14.71 -3.58
CA LEU A 121 -13.41 16.12 -3.26
C LEU A 121 -14.03 16.80 -4.49
N LEU A 122 -15.35 17.03 -4.45
CA LEU A 122 -16.10 18.16 -5.02
C LEU A 122 -17.60 17.77 -5.21
N PRO A 123 -18.57 18.69 -4.97
CA PRO A 123 -18.43 20.10 -4.65
C PRO A 123 -19.28 20.51 -3.42
N VAL A 124 -18.69 20.53 -2.22
CA VAL A 124 -19.29 21.27 -1.09
C VAL A 124 -19.27 22.80 -1.37
N SER A 125 -18.48 23.24 -2.35
CA SER A 125 -18.38 24.65 -2.76
C SER A 125 -19.56 25.15 -3.61
N LEU A 126 -20.34 24.28 -4.26
CA LEU A 126 -21.49 24.73 -5.06
C LEU A 126 -22.79 24.87 -4.26
N PHE A 127 -22.84 24.29 -3.05
CA PHE A 127 -23.99 24.41 -2.17
C PHE A 127 -23.98 25.71 -1.33
N CYS A 128 -22.83 26.34 -1.14
CA CYS A 128 -22.72 27.61 -0.39
C CYS A 128 -23.09 28.86 -1.17
N LEU A 129 -23.17 28.84 -2.51
CA LEU A 129 -23.48 30.04 -3.29
C LEU A 129 -24.98 30.40 -3.37
N ASN A 130 -25.89 29.54 -2.91
CA ASN A 130 -27.34 29.79 -3.01
C ASN A 130 -28.05 30.10 -1.68
N VAL A 131 -27.32 30.32 -0.58
CA VAL A 131 -27.89 30.72 0.72
C VAL A 131 -27.46 32.13 1.14
N ALA A 132 -27.00 32.96 0.20
CA ALA A 132 -26.64 34.37 0.45
C ALA A 132 -27.57 35.37 -0.24
N PHE A 133 -28.73 34.94 -0.78
CA PHE A 133 -29.60 35.82 -1.60
C PHE A 133 -31.10 35.64 -1.34
N LEU A 134 -31.54 35.58 -0.08
CA LEU A 134 -32.94 35.86 0.28
C LEU A 134 -33.01 36.48 1.67
N ASN A 135 -32.54 37.73 1.77
CA ASN A 135 -32.83 38.58 2.91
C ASN A 135 -33.40 39.91 2.39
N SER A 136 -34.66 39.87 1.97
CA SER A 136 -35.48 41.08 1.80
C SER A 136 -36.96 40.70 1.73
N SER A 137 -37.72 41.32 2.63
CA SER A 137 -39.14 41.11 2.87
C SER A 137 -39.99 41.65 1.71
N LEU A 138 -40.13 40.93 0.60
CA LEU A 138 -41.19 41.26 -0.37
C LEU A 138 -41.53 40.17 -1.42
N PHE A 139 -41.62 38.88 -1.09
CA PHE A 139 -42.23 37.91 -2.04
C PHE A 139 -42.84 36.69 -1.32
N ARG A 140 -43.77 36.94 -0.39
CA ARG A 140 -44.75 35.91 -0.01
C ARG A 140 -45.82 35.89 -1.10
N HIS A 141 -46.07 34.72 -1.68
CA HIS A 141 -47.19 34.29 -2.55
C HIS A 141 -46.86 33.82 -3.99
N ALA A 142 -45.67 34.06 -4.55
CA ALA A 142 -45.33 33.51 -5.89
C ALA A 142 -44.30 32.36 -5.90
N ALA A 143 -43.67 32.04 -4.76
CA ALA A 143 -42.62 31.02 -4.69
C ALA A 143 -43.09 29.63 -4.21
N CYS A 144 -44.40 29.40 -4.00
CA CYS A 144 -44.88 28.07 -3.58
C CYS A 144 -44.95 27.05 -4.72
N LEU A 145 -44.99 27.46 -5.99
CA LEU A 145 -45.12 26.52 -7.11
C LEU A 145 -43.79 26.10 -7.75
N PHE A 146 -42.70 26.86 -7.57
CA PHE A 146 -41.37 26.46 -8.06
C PHE A 146 -40.61 25.57 -7.07
N LEU A 147 -41.00 25.57 -5.78
CA LEU A 147 -40.39 24.73 -4.75
C LEU A 147 -41.05 23.35 -4.60
N PHE A 148 -42.04 23.01 -5.44
CA PHE A 148 -42.61 21.65 -5.45
C PHE A 148 -41.82 20.66 -6.31
N VAL A 149 -40.98 21.13 -7.25
CA VAL A 149 -40.17 20.27 -8.14
C VAL A 149 -38.74 20.04 -7.62
N SER A 150 -38.26 20.81 -6.63
CA SER A 150 -36.94 20.58 -6.01
C SER A 150 -36.97 19.90 -4.63
N TYR A 151 -38.12 19.80 -3.97
CA TYR A 151 -38.22 19.13 -2.66
C TYR A 151 -38.50 17.62 -2.73
N HIS A 152 -38.86 17.09 -3.89
CA HIS A 152 -39.04 15.64 -4.06
C HIS A 152 -37.70 14.88 -4.17
N GLY A 153 -36.59 15.58 -4.46
CA GLY A 153 -35.25 15.00 -4.47
C GLY A 153 -34.52 15.10 -3.13
N TRP A 154 -34.96 15.98 -2.23
CA TRP A 154 -34.27 16.24 -0.95
C TRP A 154 -34.62 15.21 0.13
N MET A 155 -35.84 14.65 0.11
CA MET A 155 -36.18 13.51 0.97
C MET A 155 -35.52 12.21 0.49
N GLU A 156 -35.36 11.99 -0.82
CA GLU A 156 -34.59 10.87 -1.37
C GLU A 156 -33.09 11.00 -1.02
N PHE A 157 -32.54 12.22 -1.00
CA PHE A 157 -31.14 12.46 -0.61
C PHE A 157 -30.89 12.23 0.90
N ILE A 158 -31.87 12.54 1.76
CA ILE A 158 -31.81 12.26 3.20
C ILE A 158 -32.07 10.78 3.48
N SER A 159 -32.97 10.13 2.73
CA SER A 159 -33.13 8.67 2.76
C SER A 159 -31.83 8.00 2.36
N TRP A 160 -31.18 8.44 1.28
CA TRP A 160 -29.86 7.97 0.83
C TRP A 160 -28.75 8.23 1.86
N LEU A 161 -28.77 9.38 2.56
CA LEU A 161 -27.83 9.69 3.65
C LEU A 161 -28.07 8.81 4.90
N MET A 162 -29.33 8.50 5.23
CA MET A 162 -29.69 7.56 6.30
C MET A 162 -29.42 6.09 5.93
N GLU A 163 -29.58 5.72 4.66
CA GLU A 163 -29.21 4.40 4.10
C GLU A 163 -27.68 4.25 4.10
N CYS A 164 -26.93 5.28 3.70
CA CYS A 164 -25.47 5.34 3.77
C CYS A 164 -24.93 5.27 5.21
N CYS A 165 -25.69 5.74 6.20
CA CYS A 165 -25.33 5.63 7.62
C CYS A 165 -25.70 4.26 8.23
N SER A 166 -26.71 3.58 7.67
CA SER A 166 -27.13 2.22 8.08
C SER A 166 -26.37 1.10 7.37
N LEU A 167 -25.67 1.39 6.27
CA LEU A 167 -24.64 0.53 5.70
C LEU A 167 -23.42 0.55 6.62
N GLY A 168 -23.47 -0.30 7.66
CA GLY A 168 -22.38 -0.46 8.62
C GLY A 168 -21.05 -0.61 7.89
N PHE A 169 -20.18 0.40 8.04
CA PHE A 169 -18.80 0.34 7.59
C PHE A 169 -18.12 -0.78 8.36
N GLN A 170 -18.12 -1.99 7.80
CA GLN A 170 -17.27 -3.07 8.28
C GLN A 170 -15.83 -2.65 8.00
N ILE A 171 -15.07 -2.45 9.07
CA ILE A 171 -13.66 -2.07 8.99
C ILE A 171 -12.88 -3.32 8.59
N ASP A 172 -12.07 -3.25 7.53
CA ASP A 172 -11.10 -4.33 7.26
C ASP A 172 -10.11 -4.40 8.40
N GLU A 173 -10.06 -5.55 9.08
CA GLU A 173 -9.01 -5.80 10.05
C GLU A 173 -7.64 -5.79 9.39
N ALA A 174 -7.55 -6.18 8.11
CA ALA A 174 -6.31 -6.11 7.34
C ALA A 174 -5.81 -4.67 7.12
N LEU A 175 -6.69 -3.66 7.09
CA LEU A 175 -6.29 -2.24 6.97
C LEU A 175 -5.85 -1.62 8.30
N THR A 176 -6.05 -2.31 9.42
CA THR A 176 -5.60 -1.81 10.73
C THR A 176 -4.08 -1.79 10.86
N ILE A 177 -3.37 -2.56 10.03
CA ILE A 177 -1.90 -2.61 10.02
C ILE A 177 -1.36 -1.32 9.40
N GLN A 178 -0.73 -0.48 10.21
CA GLN A 178 -0.12 0.78 9.77
C GLN A 178 1.40 0.67 9.66
N ASN A 179 2.00 1.51 8.80
CA ASN A 179 3.46 1.65 8.68
C ASN A 179 4.14 1.94 10.04
N THR A 180 3.45 2.62 10.96
CA THR A 180 4.00 2.99 12.26
C THR A 180 4.20 1.76 13.15
N ASP A 181 3.31 0.76 13.07
CA ASP A 181 3.41 -0.46 13.86
C ASP A 181 4.49 -1.39 13.29
N ILE A 182 4.58 -1.50 11.96
CA ILE A 182 5.66 -2.23 11.28
C ILE A 182 7.02 -1.64 11.64
N ALA A 183 7.13 -0.31 11.62
CA ALA A 183 8.38 0.39 11.94
C ALA A 183 8.79 0.21 13.41
N LYS A 184 7.84 0.26 14.35
CA LYS A 184 8.08 0.00 15.77
C LYS A 184 8.54 -1.43 16.00
N GLU A 185 7.85 -2.40 15.40
CA GLU A 185 8.14 -3.82 15.60
C GLU A 185 9.57 -4.16 15.16
N LEU A 186 9.97 -3.67 13.99
CA LEU A 186 11.30 -3.88 13.42
C LEU A 186 12.36 -2.91 13.96
N CYS A 187 11.97 -1.92 14.76
CA CYS A 187 12.84 -0.86 15.29
C CYS A 187 13.61 -0.15 14.16
N LEU A 188 12.91 0.23 13.10
CA LEU A 188 13.53 0.84 11.92
C LEU A 188 14.02 2.26 12.22
N PRO A 189 15.24 2.62 11.80
CA PRO A 189 15.69 4.01 11.85
C PRO A 189 14.88 4.86 10.86
N PRO A 190 14.78 6.19 11.07
CA PRO A 190 13.93 7.07 10.27
C PRO A 190 14.26 7.04 8.76
N VAL A 191 15.53 6.80 8.41
CA VAL A 191 16.00 6.71 7.02
C VAL A 191 15.39 5.52 6.26
N LYS A 192 14.93 4.47 6.96
CA LYS A 192 14.38 3.24 6.37
C LYS A 192 12.87 3.10 6.55
N LEU A 193 12.16 4.17 6.91
CA LEU A 193 10.70 4.16 7.05
C LEU A 193 9.94 3.96 5.73
N HIS A 194 10.58 4.23 4.57
CA HIS A 194 9.95 3.92 3.28
C HIS A 194 9.65 2.43 3.11
N CYS A 195 10.40 1.54 3.79
CA CYS A 195 10.16 0.09 3.75
C CYS A 195 8.82 -0.29 4.40
N SER A 196 8.43 0.38 5.49
CA SER A 196 7.15 0.13 6.15
C SER A 196 5.98 0.75 5.38
N MET A 197 6.18 1.91 4.74
CA MET A 197 5.19 2.49 3.83
C MET A 197 4.93 1.60 2.62
N LEU A 198 5.99 1.10 1.98
CA LEU A 198 5.87 0.18 0.84
C LEU A 198 5.07 -1.08 1.21
N ALA A 199 5.32 -1.62 2.41
CA ALA A 199 4.61 -2.81 2.88
C ALA A 199 3.12 -2.53 3.15
N GLU A 200 2.78 -1.38 3.72
CA GLU A 200 1.38 -0.94 3.89
C GLU A 200 0.68 -0.77 2.55
N ASP A 201 1.32 -0.09 1.59
CA ASP A 201 0.77 0.14 0.26
C ASP A 201 0.53 -1.19 -0.49
N ALA A 202 1.41 -2.17 -0.29
CA ALA A 202 1.26 -3.50 -0.88
C ALA A 202 -0.01 -4.22 -0.37
N ILE A 203 -0.33 -4.11 0.92
CA ILE A 203 -1.55 -4.69 1.51
C ILE A 203 -2.78 -4.04 0.87
N LYS A 204 -2.80 -2.70 0.83
CA LYS A 204 -3.92 -1.95 0.25
C LYS A 204 -4.14 -2.31 -1.22
N ALA A 205 -3.06 -2.40 -1.99
CA ALA A 205 -3.11 -2.79 -3.39
C ALA A 205 -3.65 -4.23 -3.57
N ALA A 206 -3.22 -5.17 -2.73
CA ALA A 206 -3.68 -6.56 -2.79
C ALA A 206 -5.16 -6.71 -2.45
N LEU A 207 -5.65 -5.98 -1.43
CA LEU A 207 -7.07 -5.96 -1.06
C LEU A 207 -7.92 -5.30 -2.16
N HIS A 208 -7.42 -4.23 -2.77
CA HIS A 208 -8.09 -3.58 -3.88
C HIS A 208 -8.25 -4.51 -5.09
N ASP A 209 -7.17 -5.21 -5.48
CA ASP A 209 -7.21 -6.21 -6.56
C ASP A 209 -8.21 -7.35 -6.27
N TYR A 210 -8.22 -7.86 -5.02
CA TYR A 210 -9.20 -8.86 -4.60
C TYR A 210 -10.64 -8.38 -4.80
N ARG A 211 -10.97 -7.15 -4.38
CA ARG A 211 -12.33 -6.62 -4.51
C ARG A 211 -12.77 -6.42 -5.96
N LEU A 212 -11.88 -5.96 -6.83
CA LEU A 212 -12.18 -5.84 -8.25
C LEU A 212 -12.59 -7.20 -8.84
N LYS A 213 -11.86 -8.26 -8.50
CA LYS A 213 -12.18 -9.62 -8.95
C LYS A 213 -13.53 -10.13 -8.44
N GLN A 214 -13.95 -9.73 -7.23
CA GLN A 214 -15.27 -10.08 -6.72
C GLN A 214 -16.40 -9.36 -7.48
N GLN A 215 -16.19 -8.10 -7.89
CA GLN A 215 -17.15 -7.36 -8.72
C GLN A 215 -17.25 -7.95 -10.12
N ASP A 216 -16.12 -8.25 -10.76
CA ASP A 216 -16.08 -8.87 -12.09
C ASP A 216 -16.78 -10.24 -12.07
N GLY A 217 -16.55 -11.05 -11.04
CA GLY A 217 -17.21 -12.34 -10.85
C GLY A 217 -18.74 -12.22 -10.75
N LYS A 218 -19.25 -11.18 -10.06
CA LYS A 218 -20.71 -10.91 -10.00
C LYS A 218 -21.26 -10.49 -11.35
N ILE A 219 -20.55 -9.64 -12.11
CA ILE A 219 -20.98 -9.18 -13.44
C ILE A 219 -21.03 -10.35 -14.44
N GLU A 220 -20.02 -11.23 -14.42
CA GLU A 220 -20.00 -12.45 -15.26
C GLU A 220 -21.20 -13.36 -14.96
N ALA A 221 -21.53 -13.58 -13.69
CA ALA A 221 -22.65 -14.42 -13.29
C ALA A 221 -24.00 -13.86 -13.78
N VAL A 222 -24.17 -12.52 -13.73
CA VAL A 222 -25.37 -11.86 -14.25
C VAL A 222 -25.48 -11.98 -15.77
N LYS A 223 -24.37 -11.84 -16.51
CA LYS A 223 -24.35 -11.99 -17.97
C LYS A 223 -24.65 -13.42 -18.43
N ALA A 224 -24.32 -14.43 -17.64
CA ALA A 224 -24.62 -15.83 -17.96
C ALA A 224 -26.10 -16.20 -17.75
N SER A 225 -26.88 -15.34 -17.09
CA SER A 225 -28.30 -15.58 -16.75
C SER A 225 -29.29 -14.82 -17.64
N ASN A 226 -28.81 -13.99 -18.57
CA ASN A 226 -29.60 -13.22 -19.54
C ASN A 226 -29.27 -13.66 -20.97
#